data_AF-A0A9X2LAI8-F1
#
_entry.id   AF-A0A9X2LAI8-F1
#
_cell.length_a   1.000
_cell.length_b   1.000
_cell.length_c   1.000
_cell.angle_alpha   90.00
_cell.angle_beta   90.00
_cell.angle_gamma   90.00
#
_symmetry.space_group_name_H-M   'P 1'
#
loop_
_entity.id
_entity.type
_entity.pdbx_description
1 polymer ?
#
loop_
_entity_poly.entity_id
_entity_poly.type
_entity_poly.pdbx_seq_one_letter_code
_entity_poly.pdbx_strand_id
1 'polypeptide(L)'
;MIRIVFPLAMAAAAFFGIWSGGVSGQELAGPTLSCLIDVALSSGSGCLPDGPIAESLVTYTILGGVAAALLSVLGLIRFVGRLTSVAVLAAGAIGLGASGMAAIATFGAGTPPMEVWGVWATLAGAVMTVLAGILGVRGSSYD
;
A
#
# COMPACT_ATOMS: atom_id res chain seq x y z
N MET A 1 8.96 -10.31 -12.54
CA MET A 1 9.56 -8.99 -12.23
C MET A 1 8.52 -7.89 -12.06
N ILE A 2 7.63 -7.65 -13.05
CA ILE A 2 6.58 -6.60 -12.97
C ILE A 2 5.70 -6.67 -11.71
N ARG A 3 5.38 -7.88 -11.22
CA ARG A 3 4.55 -8.10 -10.03
C ARG A 3 5.17 -7.64 -8.71
N ILE A 4 6.48 -7.38 -8.68
CA ILE A 4 7.18 -6.89 -7.48
C ILE A 4 7.38 -5.38 -7.59
N VAL A 5 7.74 -4.90 -8.78
CA VAL A 5 8.08 -3.49 -9.02
C VAL A 5 6.88 -2.57 -8.76
N PHE A 6 5.68 -2.93 -9.22
CA PHE A 6 4.49 -2.08 -9.03
C PHE A 6 4.03 -1.94 -7.57
N PRO A 7 3.87 -3.03 -6.78
CA PRO A 7 3.52 -2.90 -5.37
C PRO A 7 4.64 -2.19 -4.58
N LEU A 8 5.91 -2.40 -4.93
CA LEU A 8 7.02 -1.67 -4.30
C LEU A 8 6.97 -0.17 -4.62
N ALA A 9 6.71 0.19 -5.88
CA ALA A 9 6.58 1.59 -6.30
C ALA A 9 5.36 2.26 -5.65
N MET A 10 4.25 1.53 -5.52
CA MET A 10 3.07 1.99 -4.79
C MET A 10 3.40 2.22 -3.31
N ALA A 11 4.09 1.29 -2.65
CA ALA A 11 4.48 1.44 -1.25
C ALA A 11 5.45 2.61 -1.06
N ALA A 12 6.42 2.80 -1.96
CA ALA A 12 7.32 3.94 -1.94
C ALA A 12 6.57 5.27 -2.17
N ALA A 13 5.63 5.31 -3.10
CA ALA A 13 4.77 6.47 -3.33
C ALA A 13 3.90 6.78 -2.10
N ALA A 14 3.37 5.75 -1.43
CA ALA A 14 2.62 5.92 -0.19
C ALA A 14 3.49 6.44 0.95
N PHE A 15 4.74 5.97 1.06
CA PHE A 15 5.66 6.33 2.13
C PHE A 15 6.27 7.73 1.95
N PHE A 16 6.78 8.04 0.76
CA PHE A 16 7.43 9.33 0.48
C PHE A 16 6.47 10.41 -0.01
N GLY A 17 5.26 10.03 -0.42
CA GLY A 17 4.25 10.93 -0.90
C GLY A 17 3.67 11.82 0.19
N ILE A 18 3.26 13.03 -0.21
CA ILE A 18 2.49 13.94 0.65
C ILE A 18 1.00 13.61 0.49
N TRP A 19 0.30 13.41 1.61
CA TRP A 19 -1.09 12.94 1.64
C TRP A 19 -2.11 14.02 2.00
N SER A 20 -1.93 14.71 3.11
CA SER A 20 -2.80 15.82 3.53
C SER A 20 -2.03 16.80 4.41
N GLY A 21 -2.34 18.09 4.28
CA GLY A 21 -1.76 19.15 5.12
C GLY A 21 -0.24 19.26 5.06
N GLY A 22 0.40 18.78 3.99
CA GLY A 22 1.87 18.74 3.88
C GLY A 22 2.54 17.56 4.58
N VAL A 23 1.78 16.69 5.25
CA VAL A 23 2.30 15.55 6.00
C VAL A 23 2.68 14.42 5.03
N SER A 24 3.89 13.91 5.20
CA SER A 24 4.39 12.78 4.43
C SER A 24 3.91 11.44 5.02
N GLY A 25 3.80 10.41 4.17
CA GLY A 25 3.48 9.06 4.64
C GLY A 25 4.49 8.52 5.67
N GLN A 26 5.73 8.99 5.66
CA GLN A 26 6.76 8.67 6.64
C GLN A 26 6.40 9.17 8.04
N GLU A 27 5.84 10.38 8.16
CA GLU A 27 5.43 10.94 9.45
C GLU A 27 4.21 10.20 10.01
N LEU A 28 3.29 9.79 9.14
CA LEU A 28 2.09 9.03 9.49
C LEU A 28 2.40 7.57 9.86
N ALA A 29 3.25 6.90 9.10
CA ALA A 29 3.52 5.46 9.28
C ALA A 29 4.77 5.18 10.12
N GLY A 30 5.69 6.13 10.26
CA GLY A 30 6.95 5.98 10.99
C GLY A 30 6.78 5.50 12.43
N PRO A 31 5.89 6.11 13.24
CA PRO A 31 5.64 5.66 14.61
C PRO A 31 5.10 4.23 14.66
N THR A 32 4.15 3.91 13.79
CA THR A 32 3.55 2.56 13.71
C THR A 32 4.57 1.53 13.25
N LEU A 33 5.42 1.86 12.29
CA LEU A 33 6.48 0.98 11.79
C LEU A 33 7.54 0.72 12.86
N SER A 34 7.92 1.75 13.61
CA SER A 34 8.87 1.65 14.73
C SER A 34 8.31 0.78 15.84
N CYS A 35 7.05 0.98 16.18
CA CYS A 35 6.32 0.13 17.12
C CYS A 35 6.24 -1.32 16.64
N LEU A 36 5.96 -1.56 15.35
CA LEU A 36 5.88 -2.90 14.78
C LEU A 36 7.24 -3.64 14.85
N ILE A 37 8.33 -2.92 14.60
CA ILE A 37 9.70 -3.45 14.72
C ILE A 37 10.00 -3.77 16.19
N ASP A 38 9.67 -2.87 17.11
CA ASP A 38 9.85 -3.10 18.54
C ASP A 38 8.99 -4.25 19.06
N VAL A 39 7.76 -4.42 18.58
CA VAL A 39 6.88 -5.54 18.97
C VAL A 39 7.32 -6.87 18.37
N ALA A 40 7.90 -6.86 17.16
CA ALA A 40 8.52 -8.05 16.61
C ALA A 40 9.75 -8.51 17.43
N LEU A 41 10.36 -7.59 18.18
CA LEU A 41 11.56 -7.82 19.01
C LEU A 41 11.25 -7.97 20.50
N SER A 42 10.10 -7.47 20.97
CA SER A 42 9.66 -7.43 22.37
C SER A 42 8.17 -7.74 22.40
N SER A 43 7.75 -8.77 23.13
CA SER A 43 6.39 -9.34 23.14
C SER A 43 5.31 -8.43 23.75
N GLY A 44 5.20 -7.18 23.29
CA GLY A 44 4.25 -6.18 23.72
C GLY A 44 3.04 -6.10 22.77
N SER A 45 1.84 -6.06 23.32
CA SER A 45 0.60 -5.86 22.57
C SER A 45 0.23 -4.37 22.57
N GLY A 46 0.22 -3.70 21.41
CA GLY A 46 -0.40 -2.36 21.31
C GLY A 46 0.17 -1.41 20.25
N CYS A 47 0.32 -1.83 18.99
CA CYS A 47 0.74 -0.95 17.89
C CYS A 47 -0.41 -0.59 16.95
N LEU A 48 -1.59 -0.28 17.48
CA LEU A 48 -2.66 0.28 16.65
C LEU A 48 -2.67 1.80 16.83
N PRO A 49 -2.63 2.58 15.73
CA PRO A 49 -2.78 4.02 15.83
C PRO A 49 -4.20 4.36 16.27
N ASP A 50 -4.35 5.06 17.39
CA ASP A 50 -5.62 5.63 17.90
C ASP A 50 -6.05 6.90 17.11
N GLY A 51 -5.70 6.95 15.82
CA GLY A 51 -5.92 8.10 14.95
C GLY A 51 -7.24 8.07 14.19
N PRO A 52 -7.71 9.21 13.64
CA PRO A 52 -8.87 9.27 12.76
C PRO A 52 -8.73 8.29 11.59
N ILE A 53 -9.88 7.84 11.05
CA ILE A 53 -10.00 6.78 10.05
C ILE A 53 -9.02 6.95 8.87
N ALA A 54 -8.72 8.20 8.47
CA ALA A 54 -7.77 8.49 7.41
C ALA A 54 -6.32 8.04 7.71
N GLU A 55 -5.80 8.26 8.93
CA GLU A 55 -4.43 7.88 9.30
C GLU A 55 -4.24 6.37 9.38
N SER A 56 -5.26 5.68 9.89
CA SER A 56 -5.29 4.22 9.94
C SER A 56 -5.29 3.64 8.52
N LEU A 57 -6.04 4.23 7.58
CA LEU A 57 -6.01 3.77 6.18
C LEU A 57 -4.65 3.93 5.50
N VAL A 58 -3.94 5.06 5.71
CA VAL A 58 -2.59 5.23 5.14
C VAL A 58 -1.64 4.16 5.69
N THR A 59 -1.72 3.90 7.00
CA THR A 59 -0.92 2.88 7.68
C THR A 59 -1.21 1.47 7.14
N TYR A 60 -2.48 1.10 6.99
CA TYR A 60 -2.88 -0.18 6.39
C TYR A 60 -2.45 -0.30 4.93
N THR A 61 -2.39 0.82 4.20
CA THR A 61 -1.93 0.82 2.81
C THR A 61 -0.44 0.55 2.72
N ILE A 62 0.35 1.16 3.60
CA ILE A 62 1.81 0.96 3.67
C ILE A 62 2.11 -0.46 4.15
N LEU A 63 1.50 -0.91 5.25
CA LEU A 63 1.68 -2.27 5.77
C LEU A 63 1.20 -3.32 4.75
N GLY A 64 0.05 -3.09 4.11
CA GLY A 64 -0.48 -3.96 3.07
C GLY A 64 0.43 -4.02 1.83
N GLY A 65 0.99 -2.87 1.42
CA GLY A 65 1.96 -2.80 0.33
C GLY A 65 3.25 -3.55 0.63
N VAL A 66 3.81 -3.38 1.83
CA VAL A 66 5.00 -4.10 2.29
C VAL A 66 4.74 -5.60 2.41
N ALA A 67 3.62 -6.00 3.02
CA ALA A 67 3.23 -7.41 3.13
C ALA A 67 3.05 -8.06 1.76
N ALA A 68 2.44 -7.37 0.80
CA ALA A 68 2.27 -7.84 -0.56
C ALA A 68 3.60 -7.94 -1.32
N ALA A 69 4.53 -7.02 -1.09
CA ALA A 69 5.87 -7.09 -1.63
C ALA A 69 6.64 -8.31 -1.08
N LEU A 70 6.58 -8.54 0.24
CA LEU A 70 7.19 -9.72 0.88
C LEU A 70 6.57 -11.03 0.38
N LEU A 71 5.24 -11.10 0.30
CA LEU A 71 4.52 -12.24 -0.28
C LEU A 71 4.89 -12.46 -1.75
N SER A 72 5.12 -11.39 -2.51
CA SER A 72 5.55 -11.48 -3.91
C SER A 72 6.99 -12.01 -4.06
N VAL A 73 7.88 -11.73 -3.10
CA VAL A 73 9.23 -12.31 -3.05
C VAL A 73 9.14 -13.81 -2.72
N LEU A 74 8.32 -14.21 -1.75
CA LEU A 74 8.05 -15.63 -1.45
C LEU A 74 7.38 -16.35 -2.64
N GLY A 75 6.63 -15.61 -3.45
CA GLY A 75 6.01 -16.05 -4.71
C GLY A 75 6.95 -16.42 -5.85
N LEU A 76 8.27 -16.19 -5.73
CA LEU A 76 9.24 -16.73 -6.68
C LEU A 76 9.25 -18.28 -6.65
N ILE A 77 8.71 -18.90 -5.61
CA ILE A 77 8.51 -20.34 -5.54
C ILE A 77 7.30 -20.71 -6.42
N ARG A 78 7.56 -21.49 -7.48
CA ARG A 78 6.64 -21.80 -8.60
C ARG A 78 5.25 -22.28 -8.19
N PHE A 79 5.11 -22.91 -7.01
CA PHE A 79 3.84 -23.43 -6.49
C PHE A 79 2.92 -22.35 -5.89
N VAL A 80 3.43 -21.15 -5.60
CA VAL A 80 2.71 -20.06 -4.91
C VAL A 80 2.20 -18.98 -5.87
N GLY A 81 2.44 -19.11 -7.18
CA GLY A 81 2.17 -18.06 -8.18
C GLY A 81 0.71 -17.58 -8.29
N ARG A 82 -0.28 -18.41 -7.95
CA ARG A 82 -1.70 -18.00 -7.90
C ARG A 82 -2.05 -17.26 -6.62
N LEU A 83 -1.60 -17.76 -5.46
CA LEU A 83 -1.81 -17.11 -4.16
C LEU A 83 -1.19 -15.71 -4.13
N THR A 84 -0.02 -15.54 -4.73
CA THR A 84 0.61 -14.22 -4.83
C THR A 84 -0.16 -13.26 -5.73
N SER A 85 -0.78 -13.74 -6.81
CA SER A 85 -1.61 -12.89 -7.67
C SER A 85 -2.84 -12.37 -6.93
N VAL A 86 -3.46 -13.21 -6.08
CA VAL A 86 -4.59 -12.81 -5.22
C VAL A 86 -4.12 -11.81 -4.15
N ALA A 87 -2.97 -12.04 -3.52
CA ALA A 87 -2.41 -11.12 -2.53
C ALA A 87 -2.08 -9.75 -3.12
N VAL A 88 -1.49 -9.72 -4.33
CA VAL A 88 -1.21 -8.47 -5.07
C VAL A 88 -2.51 -7.74 -5.42
N LEU A 89 -3.54 -8.47 -5.85
CA LEU A 89 -4.86 -7.91 -6.12
C LEU A 89 -5.49 -7.29 -4.86
N ALA A 90 -5.44 -8.00 -3.73
CA ALA A 90 -5.96 -7.52 -2.45
C ALA A 90 -5.22 -6.26 -2.00
N ALA A 91 -3.90 -6.24 -2.11
CA ALA A 91 -3.09 -5.08 -1.75
C ALA A 91 -3.37 -3.87 -2.65
N GLY A 92 -3.50 -4.09 -3.96
CA GLY A 92 -3.90 -3.05 -4.89
C GLY A 92 -5.31 -2.52 -4.59
N ALA A 93 -6.26 -3.37 -4.23
CA ALA A 93 -7.62 -2.96 -3.87
C ALA A 93 -7.66 -2.13 -2.57
N ILE A 94 -6.92 -2.54 -1.54
CA ILE A 94 -6.76 -1.76 -0.30
C ILE A 94 -6.13 -0.39 -0.62
N GLY A 95 -5.07 -0.40 -1.45
CA GLY A 95 -4.42 0.81 -1.94
C GLY A 95 -5.36 1.77 -2.64
N LEU A 96 -6.18 1.25 -3.55
CA LEU A 96 -7.18 2.01 -4.29
C LEU A 96 -8.27 2.56 -3.35
N GLY A 97 -8.72 1.78 -2.38
CA GLY A 97 -9.70 2.24 -1.39
C GLY A 97 -9.17 3.39 -0.55
N ALA A 98 -7.96 3.26 -0.02
CA ALA A 98 -7.35 4.28 0.82
C ALA A 98 -6.98 5.57 0.05
N SER A 99 -6.29 5.43 -1.08
CA SER A 99 -5.94 6.59 -1.92
C SER A 99 -7.17 7.21 -2.58
N GLY A 100 -8.19 6.42 -2.92
CA GLY A 100 -9.47 6.93 -3.44
C GLY A 100 -10.24 7.76 -2.42
N MET A 101 -10.34 7.29 -1.17
CA MET A 101 -10.95 8.08 -0.10
C MET A 101 -10.15 9.35 0.20
N ALA A 102 -8.82 9.25 0.27
CA ALA A 102 -7.96 10.41 0.44
C ALA A 102 -8.14 11.41 -0.72
N ALA A 103 -8.21 10.96 -1.97
CA ALA A 103 -8.44 11.83 -3.12
C ALA A 103 -9.78 12.58 -2.99
N ILE A 104 -10.87 11.88 -2.66
CA ILE A 104 -12.18 12.51 -2.46
C ILE A 104 -12.13 13.57 -1.34
N ALA A 105 -11.48 13.26 -0.22
CA ALA A 105 -11.32 14.19 0.89
C ALA A 105 -10.52 15.45 0.47
N THR A 106 -9.44 15.28 -0.29
CA THR A 106 -8.61 16.40 -0.75
C THR A 106 -9.35 17.31 -1.74
N PHE A 107 -10.18 16.74 -2.63
CA PHE A 107 -11.05 17.52 -3.51
C PHE A 107 -12.12 18.29 -2.74
N GLY A 108 -12.76 17.64 -1.76
CA GLY A 108 -13.77 18.30 -0.91
C GLY A 108 -13.20 19.47 -0.09
N ALA A 109 -11.92 19.38 0.28
CA ALA A 109 -11.22 20.43 1.03
C ALA A 109 -10.62 21.54 0.15
N GLY A 110 -10.67 21.43 -1.19
CA GLY A 110 -10.10 22.44 -2.09
C GLY A 110 -8.56 22.49 -2.08
N THR A 111 -7.91 21.43 -1.61
CA THR A 111 -6.45 21.33 -1.49
C THR A 111 -5.82 21.29 -2.89
N PRO A 112 -4.77 22.07 -3.19
CA PRO A 112 -4.13 22.01 -4.49
C PRO A 112 -3.44 20.65 -4.72
N PRO A 113 -3.48 20.10 -5.94
CA PRO A 113 -2.99 18.75 -6.22
C PRO A 113 -1.48 18.56 -5.99
N MET A 114 -0.70 19.64 -6.02
CA MET A 114 0.74 19.59 -5.73
C MET A 114 1.04 19.34 -4.24
N GLU A 115 0.14 19.74 -3.34
CA GLU A 115 0.28 19.50 -1.89
C GLU A 115 -0.11 18.08 -1.50
N VAL A 116 -0.71 17.30 -2.42
CA VAL A 116 -1.20 15.94 -2.17
C VAL A 116 -0.78 14.96 -3.27
N TRP A 117 0.38 15.22 -3.90
CA TRP A 117 0.90 14.41 -5.01
C TRP A 117 1.09 12.94 -4.63
N GLY A 118 1.33 12.66 -3.34
CA GLY A 118 1.44 11.31 -2.80
C GLY A 118 0.17 10.50 -2.98
N VAL A 119 -1.00 11.11 -2.75
CA VAL A 119 -2.31 10.47 -2.96
C VAL A 119 -2.43 10.01 -4.41
N TRP A 120 -2.07 10.88 -5.36
CA TRP A 120 -2.15 10.62 -6.80
C TRP A 120 -1.17 9.55 -7.27
N ALA A 121 0.07 9.62 -6.82
CA ALA A 121 1.09 8.62 -7.13
C ALA A 121 0.71 7.24 -6.57
N THR A 122 0.17 7.20 -5.35
CA THR A 122 -0.28 5.95 -4.71
C THR A 122 -1.50 5.37 -5.43
N LEU A 123 -2.46 6.22 -5.82
CA LEU A 123 -3.62 5.82 -6.60
C LEU A 123 -3.21 5.19 -7.94
N ALA A 124 -2.31 5.84 -8.67
CA ALA A 124 -1.78 5.32 -9.93
C ALA A 124 -1.05 3.97 -9.72
N GLY A 125 -0.21 3.88 -8.68
CA GLY A 125 0.46 2.64 -8.29
C GLY A 125 -0.52 1.52 -7.93
N ALA A 126 -1.60 1.83 -7.21
CA ALA A 126 -2.62 0.88 -6.81
C ALA A 126 -3.39 0.33 -8.01
N VAL A 127 -3.77 1.19 -8.97
CA VAL A 127 -4.38 0.76 -10.24
C VAL A 127 -3.46 -0.19 -11.00
N MET A 128 -2.18 0.19 -11.15
CA MET A 128 -1.20 -0.67 -11.84
C MET A 128 -1.00 -2.01 -11.12
N THR A 129 -1.02 -2.00 -9.78
CA THR A 129 -0.91 -3.21 -8.95
C THR A 129 -2.11 -4.13 -9.12
N VAL A 130 -3.33 -3.59 -9.14
CA VAL A 130 -4.55 -4.37 -9.44
C VAL A 130 -4.48 -4.96 -10.84
N LEU A 131 -4.12 -4.17 -11.85
CA LEU A 131 -3.98 -4.65 -13.22
C LEU A 131 -2.94 -5.77 -13.32
N ALA A 132 -1.79 -5.63 -12.65
CA ALA A 132 -0.75 -6.65 -12.59
C ALA A 132 -1.25 -7.95 -11.91
N GLY A 133 -2.07 -7.83 -10.86
CA GLY A 133 -2.71 -8.97 -10.20
C GLY A 133 -3.71 -9.70 -11.12
N ILE A 134 -4.59 -8.96 -11.81
CA ILE A 134 -5.58 -9.52 -12.75
C ILE A 134 -4.89 -10.28 -13.89
N LEU A 135 -3.86 -9.68 -14.49
CA LEU A 135 -3.06 -10.33 -15.53
C LEU A 135 -2.37 -11.59 -15.00
N GLY A 136 -1.98 -11.59 -13.72
CA GLY A 136 -1.36 -12.74 -13.08
C GLY A 136 -2.30 -13.93 -12.88
N VAL A 137 -3.58 -13.68 -12.62
CA VAL A 137 -4.61 -14.73 -12.50
C VAL A 137 -4.97 -15.32 -13.88
N ARG A 138 -5.05 -14.47 -14.92
CA ARG A 138 -5.40 -14.89 -16.29
C ARG A 138 -4.29 -15.65 -17.03
N GLY A 139 -3.02 -15.35 -16.75
CA GLY A 139 -1.88 -15.93 -17.46
C GLY A 139 -1.49 -17.37 -17.06
N SER A 140 -2.20 -18.03 -16.14
CA SER A 140 -1.85 -19.40 -15.69
C SER A 140 -2.47 -20.54 -16.52
N SER A 141 -2.99 -20.24 -17.72
CA SER A 141 -3.62 -21.22 -18.62
C SER A 141 -2.73 -21.65 -19.79
N TYR A 142 -1.45 -21.28 -19.78
CA TYR A 142 -0.45 -21.78 -20.74
C TYR A 142 0.58 -22.63 -19.99
N ASP A 143 0.13 -23.75 -19.45
CA ASP A 143 0.89 -24.99 -19.26
C ASP A 143 -0.09 -26.15 -19.49
#